data_AF-F3C3U8-F1
#
_entry.id   AF-F3C3U8-F1
#
_cell.length_a   1.000
_cell.length_b   1.000
_cell.length_c   1.000
_cell.angle_alpha   90.00
_cell.angle_beta   90.00
_cell.angle_gamma   90.00
#
_symmetry.space_group_name_H-M   'P 1'
#
loop_
_entity.id
_entity.type
_entity.pdbx_description
1 polymer ?
#
loop_
_entity_poly.entity_id
_entity_poly.type
_entity_poly.pdbx_seq_one_letter_code
_entity_poly.pdbx_strand_id
1 'polypeptide(L)'
;MHPRKRIEKRSGDHHPGMPAFSVPFDHPDDAARYAHERIGNRRDREYGGFILVRKDGKYVATEPMNGSRFSFDPNEVFPRNDEEGYVLYPQGYDDYAIYHSHPSLQAGLEEWPEREKVTYPNSFSAGDIYAAIDDQEVCPATYLSGPDGSLIKYTLSRSAAEDTLFARVAGPPGMPHLSELSQIHKALQNLTMLPSDVVRLLAGAGNLEVIVPSRLWGRVGKVSNDWRPYPDDAATRTPPVTSPASCAVQWPPRPLSLSVPFTRADEAARTRTAG
;
A
#
# COMPACT_ATOMS: atom_id res chain seq x y z
N MET A 1 -11.68 -0.22 -9.85
CA MET A 1 -11.91 -1.61 -10.31
C MET A 1 -13.39 -1.99 -10.26
N HIS A 2 -13.90 -2.76 -11.24
CA HIS A 2 -15.26 -3.34 -11.20
C HIS A 2 -15.30 -4.63 -10.37
N PRO A 3 -16.44 -4.95 -9.70
CA PRO A 3 -16.62 -6.24 -9.06
C PRO A 3 -16.56 -7.40 -10.07
N ARG A 4 -15.90 -8.49 -9.67
CA ARG A 4 -15.81 -9.70 -10.49
C ARG A 4 -17.10 -10.48 -10.44
N LYS A 5 -17.56 -10.96 -11.59
CA LYS A 5 -18.70 -11.85 -11.73
C LYS A 5 -18.29 -13.28 -11.37
N ARG A 6 -19.11 -13.94 -10.57
CA ARG A 6 -18.93 -15.35 -10.22
C ARG A 6 -19.59 -16.23 -11.28
N ILE A 7 -18.88 -16.49 -12.37
CA ILE A 7 -19.33 -17.32 -13.50
C ILE A 7 -18.56 -18.66 -13.54
N GLU A 8 -19.16 -19.68 -14.17
CA GLU A 8 -18.57 -21.02 -14.27
C GLU A 8 -17.22 -20.96 -15.00
N LYS A 9 -16.17 -21.53 -14.40
CA LYS A 9 -14.87 -21.66 -15.06
C LYS A 9 -14.81 -22.96 -15.85
N ARG A 10 -14.41 -22.86 -17.12
CA ARG A 10 -14.08 -24.01 -17.97
C ARG A 10 -12.62 -23.94 -18.39
N SER A 11 -11.94 -25.09 -18.38
CA SER A 11 -10.55 -25.16 -18.84
C SER A 11 -10.47 -25.11 -20.36
N GLY A 12 -9.59 -24.26 -20.90
CA GLY A 12 -9.33 -24.21 -22.33
C GLY A 12 -8.06 -23.43 -22.67
N ASP A 13 -6.98 -24.14 -23.01
CA ASP A 13 -5.65 -23.52 -23.19
C ASP A 13 -5.43 -22.85 -24.56
N HIS A 14 -6.29 -23.11 -25.54
CA HIS A 14 -6.05 -22.77 -26.96
C HIS A 14 -6.99 -21.68 -27.51
N HIS A 15 -7.54 -20.81 -26.66
CA HIS A 15 -8.37 -19.70 -27.12
C HIS A 15 -7.49 -18.51 -27.54
N PRO A 16 -7.70 -17.90 -28.74
CA PRO A 16 -6.87 -16.80 -29.23
C PRO A 16 -6.93 -15.53 -28.36
N GLY A 17 -8.00 -15.38 -27.58
CA GLY A 17 -8.16 -14.29 -26.61
C GLY A 17 -7.58 -14.57 -25.22
N MET A 18 -6.92 -15.71 -24.99
CA MET A 18 -6.31 -16.01 -23.69
C MET A 18 -5.13 -15.05 -23.44
N PRO A 19 -5.01 -14.42 -22.25
CA PRO A 19 -3.89 -13.55 -21.96
C PRO A 19 -2.59 -14.36 -21.92
N ALA A 20 -1.50 -13.73 -22.36
CA ALA A 20 -0.16 -14.26 -22.11
C ALA A 20 0.15 -14.20 -20.61
N PHE A 21 0.99 -15.15 -20.15
CA PHE A 21 1.44 -15.20 -18.77
C PHE A 21 2.92 -14.87 -18.66
N SER A 22 3.32 -14.35 -17.50
CA SER A 22 4.71 -14.23 -17.10
C SER A 22 5.39 -15.60 -16.99
N VAL A 23 6.70 -15.57 -16.77
CA VAL A 23 7.40 -16.73 -16.20
C VAL A 23 6.82 -17.08 -14.83
N PRO A 24 6.94 -18.34 -14.37
CA PRO A 24 6.50 -18.73 -13.03
C PRO A 24 7.47 -18.25 -11.93
N PHE A 25 6.92 -17.71 -10.86
CA PHE A 25 7.60 -17.20 -9.68
C PHE A 25 7.31 -18.05 -8.44
N ASP A 26 8.21 -18.02 -7.46
CA ASP A 26 8.04 -18.76 -6.20
C ASP A 26 7.16 -18.02 -5.19
N HIS A 27 6.96 -16.70 -5.36
CA HIS A 27 6.14 -15.88 -4.48
C HIS A 27 5.16 -15.01 -5.29
N PRO A 28 3.91 -14.80 -4.84
CA PRO A 28 2.92 -14.00 -5.56
C PRO A 28 3.34 -12.54 -5.69
N ASP A 29 4.03 -11.99 -4.67
CA ASP A 29 4.52 -10.61 -4.72
C ASP A 29 5.53 -10.41 -5.87
N ASP A 30 6.26 -11.44 -6.30
CA ASP A 30 7.19 -11.33 -7.43
C ASP A 30 6.44 -11.32 -8.77
N ALA A 31 5.36 -12.09 -8.89
CA ALA A 31 4.43 -11.98 -10.02
C ALA A 31 3.76 -10.59 -10.06
N ALA A 32 3.41 -10.03 -8.88
CA ALA A 32 2.89 -8.68 -8.76
C ALA A 32 3.92 -7.61 -9.17
N ARG A 33 5.19 -7.76 -8.76
CA ARG A 33 6.30 -6.89 -9.18
C ARG A 33 6.53 -6.95 -10.68
N TYR A 34 6.50 -8.15 -11.27
CA TYR A 34 6.55 -8.31 -12.72
C TYR A 34 5.43 -7.51 -13.39
N ALA A 35 4.17 -7.72 -12.99
CA ALA A 35 3.04 -6.98 -13.56
C ALA A 35 3.20 -5.45 -13.39
N HIS A 36 3.62 -5.01 -12.21
CA HIS A 36 3.90 -3.60 -11.91
C HIS A 36 4.97 -3.01 -12.84
N GLU A 37 6.09 -3.70 -13.05
CA GLU A 37 7.16 -3.30 -13.97
C GLU A 37 6.68 -3.28 -15.43
N ARG A 38 5.84 -4.25 -15.82
CA ARG A 38 5.23 -4.30 -17.16
C ARG A 38 4.30 -3.11 -17.39
N ILE A 39 3.53 -2.68 -16.39
CA ILE A 39 2.74 -1.44 -16.46
C ILE A 39 3.69 -0.24 -16.60
N GLY A 40 4.78 -0.23 -15.84
CA GLY A 40 5.85 0.77 -15.95
C GLY A 40 5.34 2.16 -15.62
N ASN A 41 5.62 3.14 -16.49
CA ASN A 41 5.14 4.53 -16.35
C ASN A 41 3.82 4.83 -17.08
N ARG A 42 3.14 3.80 -17.61
CA ARG A 42 1.86 3.99 -18.29
C ARG A 42 0.78 4.33 -17.27
N ARG A 43 0.25 5.55 -17.36
CA ARG A 43 -0.68 6.14 -16.35
C ARG A 43 -1.80 6.96 -17.00
N ASP A 44 -2.07 6.74 -18.30
CA ASP A 44 -3.17 7.38 -19.05
C ASP A 44 -4.54 6.78 -18.76
N ARG A 45 -4.57 5.55 -18.22
CA ARG A 45 -5.75 4.76 -17.88
C ARG A 45 -5.42 3.74 -16.79
N GLU A 46 -6.41 2.98 -16.35
CA GLU A 46 -6.14 1.80 -15.52
C GLU A 46 -5.63 0.63 -16.36
N TYR A 47 -4.72 -0.14 -15.79
CA TYR A 47 -4.25 -1.41 -16.31
C TYR A 47 -4.46 -2.47 -15.24
N GLY A 48 -4.69 -3.71 -15.61
CA GLY A 48 -4.84 -4.77 -14.62
C GLY A 48 -4.83 -6.17 -15.19
N GLY A 49 -4.96 -7.13 -14.29
CA GLY A 49 -4.93 -8.54 -14.62
C GLY A 49 -5.01 -9.42 -13.37
N PHE A 50 -4.65 -10.68 -13.53
CA PHE A 50 -4.68 -11.67 -12.45
C PHE A 50 -3.27 -12.16 -12.14
N ILE A 51 -3.06 -12.49 -10.87
CA ILE A 51 -2.04 -13.42 -10.42
C ILE A 51 -2.74 -14.76 -10.22
N LEU A 52 -2.24 -15.78 -10.89
CA LEU A 52 -2.73 -17.14 -10.81
C LEU A 52 -1.71 -18.03 -10.08
N VAL A 53 -2.19 -19.05 -9.39
CA VAL A 53 -1.38 -20.10 -8.80
C VAL A 53 -1.52 -21.38 -9.63
N ARG A 54 -0.39 -21.96 -10.00
CA ARG A 54 -0.32 -23.23 -10.72
C ARG A 54 -0.43 -24.41 -9.74
N LYS A 55 -0.78 -25.58 -10.26
CA LYS A 55 -0.76 -26.86 -9.50
C LYS A 55 0.59 -27.21 -8.87
N ASP A 56 1.71 -26.72 -9.41
CA ASP A 56 3.05 -26.91 -8.84
C ASP A 56 3.41 -25.88 -7.76
N GLY A 57 2.46 -25.03 -7.37
CA GLY A 57 2.63 -24.02 -6.33
C GLY A 57 3.30 -22.73 -6.80
N LYS A 58 3.66 -22.61 -8.08
CA LYS A 58 4.26 -21.38 -8.62
C LYS A 58 3.20 -20.37 -9.05
N TYR A 59 3.56 -19.09 -9.01
CA TYR A 59 2.69 -17.97 -9.34
C TYR A 59 3.02 -17.40 -10.71
N VAL A 60 2.02 -17.05 -11.50
CA VAL A 60 2.18 -16.31 -12.75
C VAL A 60 1.29 -15.07 -12.74
N ALA A 61 1.71 -14.01 -13.42
CA ALA A 61 0.84 -12.87 -13.71
C ALA A 61 0.36 -12.96 -15.17
N THR A 62 -0.90 -12.61 -15.43
CA THR A 62 -1.33 -12.26 -16.79
C THR A 62 -0.57 -11.02 -17.25
N GLU A 63 -0.38 -10.83 -18.55
CA GLU A 63 0.07 -9.53 -19.08
C GLU A 63 -0.97 -8.44 -18.77
N PRO A 64 -0.56 -7.20 -18.44
CA PRO A 64 -1.50 -6.13 -18.08
C PRO A 64 -2.40 -5.75 -19.26
N MET A 65 -3.71 -5.84 -19.03
CA MET A 65 -4.73 -5.43 -19.98
C MET A 65 -5.17 -3.99 -19.74
N ASN A 66 -5.55 -3.30 -20.81
CA ASN A 66 -6.05 -1.94 -20.74
C ASN A 66 -7.47 -1.95 -20.15
N GLY A 67 -7.68 -1.16 -19.10
CA GLY A 67 -9.01 -0.78 -18.64
C GLY A 67 -9.51 0.50 -19.30
N SER A 68 -10.56 1.05 -18.71
CA SER A 68 -11.03 2.40 -18.97
C SER A 68 -10.11 3.44 -18.33
N ARG A 69 -10.43 4.73 -18.56
CA ARG A 69 -9.67 5.86 -18.00
C ARG A 69 -9.57 5.82 -16.47
N PHE A 70 -10.61 5.34 -15.79
CA PHE A 70 -10.75 5.41 -14.33
C PHE A 70 -11.22 4.08 -13.71
N SER A 71 -11.21 3.00 -14.49
CA SER A 71 -11.63 1.69 -13.99
C SER A 71 -11.06 0.54 -14.82
N PHE A 72 -10.56 -0.47 -14.13
CA PHE A 72 -10.25 -1.78 -14.67
C PHE A 72 -11.43 -2.74 -14.45
N ASP A 73 -11.79 -3.54 -15.47
CA ASP A 73 -12.78 -4.61 -15.37
C ASP A 73 -12.10 -5.99 -15.38
N PRO A 74 -12.03 -6.71 -14.25
CA PRO A 74 -11.44 -8.05 -14.20
C PRO A 74 -12.22 -9.08 -15.05
N ASN A 75 -13.48 -8.80 -15.40
CA ASN A 75 -14.33 -9.70 -16.20
C ASN A 75 -13.98 -9.70 -17.70
N GLU A 76 -13.05 -8.84 -18.12
CA GLU A 76 -12.58 -8.75 -19.51
C GLU A 76 -11.25 -9.47 -19.73
N VAL A 77 -10.59 -9.96 -18.66
CA VAL A 77 -9.24 -10.53 -18.77
C VAL A 77 -9.23 -11.88 -19.48
N PHE A 78 -10.21 -12.72 -19.15
CA PHE A 78 -10.33 -14.06 -19.70
C PHE A 78 -11.47 -14.11 -20.72
N PRO A 79 -11.32 -14.89 -21.81
CA PRO A 79 -12.40 -15.08 -22.77
C PRO A 79 -13.63 -15.65 -22.09
N ARG A 80 -14.81 -15.11 -22.42
CA ARG A 80 -16.07 -15.55 -21.86
C ARG A 80 -17.09 -15.83 -22.97
N ASN A 81 -18.00 -16.75 -22.69
CA ASN A 81 -19.18 -17.00 -23.50
C ASN A 81 -20.39 -16.61 -22.64
N ASP A 82 -20.95 -15.43 -22.91
CA ASP A 82 -22.09 -14.90 -22.15
C ASP A 82 -23.39 -15.68 -22.42
N GLU A 83 -23.53 -16.29 -23.60
CA GLU A 83 -24.71 -17.08 -23.97
C GLU A 83 -24.76 -18.40 -23.20
N GLU A 84 -23.61 -19.06 -23.07
CA GLU A 84 -23.47 -20.32 -22.33
C GLU A 84 -23.10 -20.14 -20.86
N GLY A 85 -22.76 -18.92 -20.43
CA GLY A 85 -22.55 -18.57 -19.02
C GLY A 85 -21.22 -19.02 -18.40
N TYR A 86 -20.14 -19.15 -19.19
CA TYR A 86 -18.82 -19.55 -18.69
C TYR A 86 -17.68 -18.61 -19.08
N VAL A 87 -16.59 -18.70 -18.32
CA VAL A 87 -15.29 -18.09 -18.61
C VAL A 87 -14.24 -19.18 -18.86
N LEU A 88 -13.40 -18.98 -19.86
CA LEU A 88 -12.28 -19.86 -20.18
C LEU A 88 -11.07 -19.51 -19.34
N TYR A 89 -10.60 -20.48 -18.57
CA TYR A 89 -9.39 -20.38 -17.76
C TYR A 89 -8.33 -21.35 -18.27
N PRO A 90 -7.03 -21.03 -18.11
CA PRO A 90 -5.96 -21.97 -18.40
C PRO A 90 -6.05 -23.19 -17.47
N GLN A 91 -5.79 -24.38 -18.01
CA GLN A 91 -5.88 -25.62 -17.27
C GLN A 91 -4.81 -25.71 -16.19
N GLY A 92 -5.22 -26.01 -14.95
CA GLY A 92 -4.29 -26.21 -13.84
C GLY A 92 -3.80 -24.92 -13.17
N TYR A 93 -4.56 -23.84 -13.32
CA TYR A 93 -4.35 -22.57 -12.65
C TYR A 93 -5.61 -22.21 -11.84
N ASP A 94 -5.39 -21.70 -10.63
CA ASP A 94 -6.41 -21.11 -9.79
C ASP A 94 -6.15 -19.61 -9.60
N ASP A 95 -7.19 -18.84 -9.28
CA ASP A 95 -7.01 -17.42 -8.95
C ASP A 95 -6.24 -17.29 -7.63
N TYR A 96 -5.37 -16.29 -7.54
CA TYR A 96 -4.73 -15.90 -6.29
C TYR A 96 -4.95 -14.42 -5.96
N ALA A 97 -4.80 -13.54 -6.94
CA ALA A 97 -5.02 -12.12 -6.73
C ALA A 97 -5.44 -11.40 -8.00
N ILE A 98 -6.06 -10.25 -7.83
CA ILE A 98 -6.20 -9.25 -8.88
C ILE A 98 -5.11 -8.19 -8.67
N TYR A 99 -4.50 -7.71 -9.75
CA TYR A 99 -3.69 -6.50 -9.71
C TYR A 99 -4.30 -5.45 -10.62
N HIS A 100 -4.21 -4.19 -10.22
CA HIS A 100 -4.51 -3.07 -11.11
C HIS A 100 -3.62 -1.86 -10.82
N SER A 101 -3.70 -0.85 -11.69
CA SER A 101 -3.02 0.43 -11.52
C SER A 101 -4.01 1.57 -11.62
N HIS A 102 -3.74 2.66 -10.92
CA HIS A 102 -4.46 3.92 -11.13
C HIS A 102 -3.77 4.82 -12.14
N PRO A 103 -4.53 5.65 -12.87
CA PRO A 103 -3.96 6.68 -13.73
C PRO A 103 -3.34 7.81 -12.91
N SER A 104 -2.47 8.60 -13.54
CA SER A 104 -1.88 9.81 -12.95
C SER A 104 -2.71 11.05 -13.30
N LEU A 105 -3.97 11.06 -12.85
CA LEU A 105 -4.93 12.14 -13.12
C LEU A 105 -5.20 12.94 -11.84
N GLN A 106 -5.06 14.27 -11.91
CA GLN A 106 -5.26 15.18 -10.79
C GLN A 106 -6.54 16.04 -10.89
N ALA A 107 -7.30 15.90 -11.98
CA ALA A 107 -8.50 16.70 -12.19
C ALA A 107 -9.56 16.41 -11.11
N GLY A 108 -10.14 17.46 -10.53
CA GLY A 108 -11.18 17.34 -9.51
C GLY A 108 -10.64 17.11 -8.09
N LEU A 109 -9.32 17.25 -7.88
CA LEU A 109 -8.66 17.09 -6.58
C LEU A 109 -8.25 18.44 -5.96
N GLU A 110 -8.66 19.56 -6.54
CA GLU A 110 -8.11 20.89 -6.25
C GLU A 110 -8.36 21.34 -4.79
N GLU A 111 -9.48 20.90 -4.20
CA GLU A 111 -9.91 21.27 -2.85
C GLU A 111 -9.11 20.57 -1.74
N TRP A 112 -8.41 19.48 -2.07
CA TRP A 112 -7.60 18.74 -1.11
C TRP A 112 -6.22 19.37 -0.88
N PRO A 113 -5.63 19.23 0.33
CA PRO A 113 -4.21 19.52 0.54
C PRO A 113 -3.33 18.68 -0.39
N GLU A 114 -2.17 19.22 -0.80
CA GLU A 114 -1.30 18.59 -1.81
C GLU A 114 -0.97 17.12 -1.50
N ARG A 115 -0.68 16.80 -0.23
CA ARG A 115 -0.41 15.42 0.19
C ARG A 115 -1.59 14.47 -0.07
N GLU A 116 -2.81 14.94 0.04
CA GLU A 116 -4.02 14.15 -0.17
C GLU A 116 -4.32 13.98 -1.67
N LYS A 117 -4.01 15.00 -2.49
CA LYS A 117 -4.06 14.89 -3.96
C LYS A 117 -3.13 13.79 -4.47
N VAL A 118 -1.95 13.65 -3.87
CA VAL A 118 -1.02 12.56 -4.18
C VAL A 118 -1.49 11.24 -3.58
N THR A 119 -2.05 11.25 -2.36
CA THR A 119 -2.49 10.03 -1.67
C THR A 119 -3.62 9.33 -2.43
N TYR A 120 -4.62 10.07 -2.88
CA TYR A 120 -5.82 9.51 -3.50
C TYR A 120 -5.54 8.53 -4.66
N PRO A 121 -4.87 8.94 -5.76
CA PRO A 121 -4.60 8.04 -6.87
C PRO A 121 -3.57 6.96 -6.54
N ASN A 122 -2.80 7.10 -5.45
CA ASN A 122 -1.83 6.08 -5.02
C ASN A 122 -2.40 5.10 -3.98
N SER A 123 -3.69 5.18 -3.66
CA SER A 123 -4.37 4.34 -2.66
C SER A 123 -5.62 3.68 -3.21
N PHE A 124 -6.09 2.60 -2.57
CA PHE A 124 -7.34 1.94 -2.96
C PHE A 124 -8.54 2.89 -2.83
N SER A 125 -9.31 3.03 -3.90
CA SER A 125 -10.56 3.77 -3.90
C SER A 125 -11.67 3.01 -3.16
N ALA A 126 -12.79 3.66 -2.85
CA ALA A 126 -13.96 2.99 -2.27
C ALA A 126 -14.44 1.80 -3.13
N GLY A 127 -14.41 1.95 -4.47
CA GLY A 127 -14.77 0.88 -5.40
C GLY A 127 -13.78 -0.29 -5.36
N ASP A 128 -12.48 -0.02 -5.23
CA ASP A 128 -11.48 -1.08 -5.14
C ASP A 128 -11.60 -1.85 -3.82
N ILE A 129 -11.83 -1.14 -2.71
CA ILE A 129 -12.05 -1.77 -1.40
C ILE A 129 -13.30 -2.65 -1.45
N TYR A 130 -14.41 -2.16 -2.03
CA TYR A 130 -15.61 -2.96 -2.21
C TYR A 130 -15.32 -4.22 -3.03
N ALA A 131 -14.72 -4.06 -4.21
CA ALA A 131 -14.47 -5.18 -5.11
C ALA A 131 -13.48 -6.21 -4.53
N ALA A 132 -12.46 -5.76 -3.79
CA ALA A 132 -11.52 -6.64 -3.10
C ALA A 132 -12.21 -7.47 -1.99
N ILE A 133 -13.09 -6.85 -1.20
CA ILE A 133 -13.78 -7.56 -0.11
C ILE A 133 -14.91 -8.47 -0.65
N ASP A 134 -15.57 -8.07 -1.73
CA ASP A 134 -16.62 -8.87 -2.38
C ASP A 134 -16.07 -10.14 -3.05
N ASP A 135 -14.84 -10.09 -3.57
CA ASP A 135 -14.18 -11.22 -4.26
C ASP A 135 -13.37 -12.14 -3.33
N GLN A 136 -13.44 -11.92 -2.01
CA GLN A 136 -12.54 -12.53 -1.03
C GLN A 136 -12.53 -14.06 -0.98
N GLU A 137 -13.60 -14.71 -1.43
CA GLU A 137 -13.68 -16.18 -1.46
C GLU A 137 -12.84 -16.78 -2.59
N VAL A 138 -12.46 -15.96 -3.56
CA VAL A 138 -11.73 -16.40 -4.75
C VAL A 138 -10.34 -15.78 -4.82
N CYS A 139 -10.24 -14.47 -4.60
CA CYS A 139 -8.95 -13.76 -4.56
C CYS A 139 -8.67 -13.30 -3.13
N PRO A 140 -7.77 -13.97 -2.38
CA PRO A 140 -7.40 -13.53 -1.03
C PRO A 140 -6.62 -12.21 -1.00
N ALA A 141 -6.06 -11.76 -2.13
CA ALA A 141 -5.26 -10.54 -2.19
C ALA A 141 -5.60 -9.67 -3.42
N THR A 142 -5.38 -8.37 -3.28
CA THR A 142 -5.43 -7.39 -4.37
C THR A 142 -4.21 -6.49 -4.32
N TYR A 143 -3.59 -6.23 -5.47
CA TYR A 143 -2.42 -5.35 -5.59
C TYR A 143 -2.79 -4.07 -6.35
N LEU A 144 -2.30 -2.94 -5.88
CA LEU A 144 -2.44 -1.65 -6.54
C LEU A 144 -1.07 -1.05 -6.88
N SER A 145 -0.86 -0.77 -8.16
CA SER A 145 0.27 0.01 -8.66
C SER A 145 -0.05 1.50 -8.69
N GLY A 146 0.67 2.28 -7.89
CA GLY A 146 0.52 3.72 -7.78
C GLY A 146 1.23 4.52 -8.90
N PRO A 147 0.70 5.70 -9.28
CA PRO A 147 1.43 6.71 -10.06
C PRO A 147 2.80 7.13 -9.52
N ASP A 148 3.03 7.04 -8.21
CA ASP A 148 4.31 7.39 -7.56
C ASP A 148 5.36 6.28 -7.63
N GLY A 149 5.06 5.18 -8.31
CA GLY A 149 5.91 4.00 -8.41
C GLY A 149 5.76 3.00 -7.26
N SER A 150 4.82 3.20 -6.33
CA SER A 150 4.53 2.22 -5.30
C SER A 150 3.78 1.01 -5.84
N LEU A 151 3.96 -0.10 -5.13
CA LEU A 151 3.10 -1.28 -5.23
C LEU A 151 2.65 -1.60 -3.82
N ILE A 152 1.34 -1.54 -3.59
CA ILE A 152 0.73 -1.91 -2.31
C ILE A 152 -0.14 -3.15 -2.49
N LYS A 153 -0.29 -3.91 -1.41
CA LYS A 153 -1.06 -5.15 -1.36
C LYS A 153 -2.08 -5.03 -0.23
N TYR A 154 -3.31 -5.42 -0.52
CA TYR A 154 -4.33 -5.67 0.48
C TYR A 154 -4.62 -7.16 0.56
N THR A 155 -4.61 -7.72 1.76
CA THR A 155 -5.06 -9.08 2.06
C THR A 155 -6.07 -9.04 3.17
N LEU A 156 -7.17 -9.77 3.00
CA LEU A 156 -8.27 -9.76 3.96
C LEU A 156 -7.85 -10.35 5.29
N SER A 157 -8.39 -9.79 6.37
CA SER A 157 -8.20 -10.30 7.74
C SER A 157 -9.43 -10.99 8.31
N ARG A 158 -10.60 -10.82 7.68
CA ARG A 158 -11.92 -11.25 8.17
C ARG A 158 -12.26 -10.68 9.55
N SER A 159 -11.82 -9.45 9.80
CA SER A 159 -12.09 -8.75 11.06
C SER A 159 -13.47 -8.08 11.03
N ALA A 160 -14.05 -7.81 12.20
CA ALA A 160 -15.27 -7.01 12.31
C ALA A 160 -15.09 -5.57 11.78
N ALA A 161 -13.85 -5.05 11.79
CA ALA A 161 -13.52 -3.77 11.18
C ALA A 161 -13.59 -3.83 9.65
N GLU A 162 -13.26 -4.98 9.06
CA GLU A 162 -13.43 -5.25 7.63
C GLU A 162 -14.90 -5.32 7.22
N ASP A 163 -15.74 -6.00 8.00
CA ASP A 163 -17.20 -6.01 7.77
C ASP A 163 -17.79 -4.60 7.85
N THR A 164 -17.35 -3.82 8.84
CA THR A 164 -17.78 -2.43 9.02
C THR A 164 -17.29 -1.56 7.84
N LEU A 165 -16.06 -1.74 7.39
CA LEU A 165 -15.52 -1.01 6.24
C LEU A 165 -16.29 -1.37 4.97
N PHE A 166 -16.58 -2.65 4.74
CA PHE A 166 -17.33 -3.13 3.59
C PHE A 166 -18.71 -2.48 3.49
N ALA A 167 -19.45 -2.42 4.60
CA ALA A 167 -20.74 -1.73 4.64
C ALA A 167 -20.65 -0.24 4.31
N ARG A 168 -19.52 0.42 4.61
CA ARG A 168 -19.31 1.85 4.37
C ARG A 168 -18.84 2.19 2.95
N VAL A 169 -18.24 1.22 2.24
CA VAL A 169 -17.87 1.34 0.82
C VAL A 169 -18.93 0.78 -0.12
N ALA A 170 -19.92 0.06 0.40
CA ALA A 170 -21.08 -0.39 -0.35
C ALA A 170 -22.02 0.77 -0.70
N GLY A 171 -22.64 0.69 -1.88
CA GLY A 171 -23.77 1.51 -2.28
C GLY A 171 -25.05 1.18 -1.48
N PRO A 172 -26.17 1.86 -1.77
CA PRO A 172 -27.43 1.64 -1.06
C PRO A 172 -28.01 0.24 -1.33
N PRO A 173 -28.93 -0.22 -0.45
CA PRO A 173 -29.63 -1.50 -0.63
C PRO A 173 -30.23 -1.63 -2.04
N GLY A 174 -29.99 -2.77 -2.70
CA GLY A 174 -30.40 -3.04 -4.08
C GLY A 174 -29.33 -2.74 -5.15
N MET A 175 -28.36 -1.87 -4.84
CA MET A 175 -27.21 -1.59 -5.72
C MET A 175 -25.90 -1.46 -4.93
N PRO A 176 -25.50 -2.50 -4.17
CA PRO A 176 -24.34 -2.44 -3.27
C PRO A 176 -23.01 -2.22 -4.00
N HIS A 177 -22.90 -2.62 -5.26
CA HIS A 177 -21.71 -2.42 -6.09
C HIS A 177 -21.49 -0.97 -6.54
N LEU A 178 -22.48 -0.07 -6.39
CA LEU A 178 -22.33 1.34 -6.76
C LEU A 178 -21.65 2.13 -5.64
N SER A 179 -20.34 1.89 -5.46
CA SER A 179 -19.53 2.53 -4.41
C SER A 179 -19.44 4.06 -4.52
N GLU A 180 -19.75 4.66 -5.66
CA GLU A 180 -19.87 6.13 -5.78
C GLU A 180 -21.02 6.70 -4.94
N LEU A 181 -22.01 5.87 -4.60
CA LEU A 181 -23.12 6.23 -3.72
C LEU A 181 -22.86 5.86 -2.25
N SER A 182 -21.69 5.30 -1.93
CA SER A 182 -21.32 4.84 -0.59
C SER A 182 -21.08 5.97 0.41
N GLN A 183 -21.06 5.64 1.70
CA GLN A 183 -20.76 6.60 2.76
C GLN A 183 -19.34 7.18 2.61
N ILE A 184 -18.35 6.32 2.35
CA ILE A 184 -16.95 6.76 2.21
C ILE A 184 -16.78 7.67 0.98
N HIS A 185 -17.36 7.30 -0.17
CA HIS A 185 -17.27 8.15 -1.36
C HIS A 185 -17.90 9.53 -1.11
N LYS A 186 -19.10 9.58 -0.51
CA LYS A 186 -19.75 10.85 -0.14
C LYS A 186 -18.93 11.67 0.86
N ALA A 187 -18.27 11.01 1.82
CA ALA A 187 -17.44 11.70 2.81
C ALA A 187 -16.18 12.33 2.17
N LEU A 188 -15.57 11.65 1.19
CA LEU A 188 -14.47 12.20 0.39
C LEU A 188 -14.93 13.43 -0.43
N GLN A 189 -16.08 13.32 -1.11
CA GLN A 189 -16.65 14.43 -1.90
C GLN A 189 -17.00 15.65 -1.04
N ASN A 190 -17.50 15.42 0.18
CA ASN A 190 -17.87 16.49 1.11
C ASN A 190 -16.68 16.99 1.97
N LEU A 191 -15.46 16.52 1.72
CA LEU A 191 -14.25 16.84 2.48
C LEU A 191 -14.33 16.55 4.00
N THR A 192 -15.30 15.73 4.43
CA THR A 192 -15.42 15.29 5.82
C THR A 192 -14.52 14.09 6.13
N MET A 193 -13.94 13.52 5.08
CA MET A 193 -12.91 12.48 5.12
C MET A 193 -11.84 12.80 4.07
N LEU A 194 -10.58 12.53 4.38
CA LEU A 194 -9.47 12.65 3.45
C LEU A 194 -9.03 11.28 2.93
N PRO A 195 -8.37 11.20 1.77
CA PRO A 195 -7.76 9.97 1.27
C PRO A 195 -6.91 9.23 2.31
N SER A 196 -6.09 9.95 3.09
CA SER A 196 -5.29 9.35 4.17
C SER A 196 -6.10 8.79 5.35
N ASP A 197 -7.35 9.23 5.56
CA ASP A 197 -8.26 8.58 6.50
C ASP A 197 -8.72 7.22 5.96
N VAL A 198 -8.99 7.11 4.65
CA VAL A 198 -9.38 5.84 4.00
C VAL A 198 -8.24 4.82 4.07
N VAL A 199 -6.99 5.25 3.83
CA VAL A 199 -5.81 4.39 4.00
C VAL A 199 -5.72 3.83 5.41
N ARG A 200 -5.92 4.67 6.44
CA ARG A 200 -5.89 4.22 7.85
C ARG A 200 -7.04 3.29 8.19
N LEU A 201 -8.24 3.53 7.65
CA LEU A 201 -9.36 2.61 7.81
C LEU A 201 -9.05 1.23 7.20
N LEU A 202 -8.48 1.20 5.99
CA LEU A 202 -8.11 -0.04 5.33
C LEU A 202 -7.00 -0.79 6.09
N ALA A 203 -5.96 -0.07 6.54
CA ALA A 203 -4.88 -0.61 7.36
C ALA A 203 -5.35 -1.13 8.73
N GLY A 204 -6.40 -0.53 9.30
CA GLY A 204 -7.03 -0.98 10.54
C GLY A 204 -8.02 -2.15 10.36
N ALA A 205 -8.57 -2.31 9.16
CA ALA A 205 -9.56 -3.33 8.83
C ALA A 205 -8.93 -4.65 8.36
N GLY A 206 -7.83 -4.59 7.62
CA GLY A 206 -7.17 -5.75 7.03
C GLY A 206 -5.65 -5.69 7.11
N ASN A 207 -4.98 -6.45 6.24
CA ASN A 207 -3.53 -6.37 6.08
C ASN A 207 -3.18 -5.55 4.84
N LEU A 208 -2.86 -4.28 5.05
CA LEU A 208 -2.32 -3.40 4.02
C LEU A 208 -0.79 -3.39 4.11
N GLU A 209 -0.11 -3.67 3.00
CA GLU A 209 1.34 -3.81 2.95
C GLU A 209 1.94 -3.03 1.77
N VAL A 210 3.12 -2.46 1.98
CA VAL A 210 3.96 -1.86 0.95
C VAL A 210 4.90 -2.93 0.41
N ILE A 211 4.78 -3.25 -0.88
CA ILE A 211 5.60 -4.25 -1.58
C ILE A 211 6.75 -3.59 -2.34
N VAL A 212 6.48 -2.44 -2.97
CA VAL A 212 7.48 -1.54 -3.56
C VAL A 212 7.32 -0.17 -2.90
N PRO A 213 8.38 0.35 -2.24
CA PRO A 213 8.31 1.58 -1.47
C PRO A 213 8.25 2.81 -2.37
N SER A 214 7.72 3.90 -1.83
CA SER A 214 7.78 5.23 -2.42
C SER A 214 7.92 6.27 -1.32
N ARG A 215 8.22 7.53 -1.69
CA ARG A 215 8.28 8.62 -0.70
C ARG A 215 6.95 8.78 0.03
N LEU A 216 5.82 8.58 -0.65
CA LEU A 216 4.48 8.69 -0.06
C LEU A 216 4.24 7.60 0.99
N TRP A 217 4.51 6.34 0.63
CA TRP A 217 4.17 5.17 1.43
C TRP A 217 5.19 4.85 2.51
N GLY A 218 6.45 5.22 2.31
CA GLY A 218 7.57 4.87 3.18
C GLY A 218 8.16 3.50 2.85
N ARG A 219 8.60 2.78 3.89
CA ARG A 219 9.34 1.53 3.78
C ARG A 219 8.44 0.34 3.44
N VAL A 220 9.05 -0.73 2.91
CA VAL A 220 8.41 -2.04 2.68
C VAL A 220 7.87 -2.61 3.99
N GLY A 221 6.70 -3.26 3.91
CA GLY A 221 6.06 -3.97 5.02
C GLY A 221 4.69 -3.43 5.39
N LYS A 222 4.20 -3.83 6.56
CA LYS A 222 2.84 -3.53 7.02
C LYS A 222 2.62 -2.03 7.22
N VAL A 223 1.52 -1.53 6.68
CA VAL A 223 1.01 -0.18 6.89
C VAL A 223 0.28 -0.13 8.24
N SER A 224 0.67 0.80 9.09
CA SER A 224 0.07 0.99 10.41
C SER A 224 -1.25 1.76 10.33
N ASN A 225 -2.12 1.61 11.34
CA ASN A 225 -3.39 2.33 11.44
C ASN A 225 -3.22 3.83 11.77
N ASP A 226 -2.02 4.26 12.13
CA ASP A 226 -1.62 5.66 12.32
C ASP A 226 -0.83 6.23 11.12
N TRP A 227 -0.80 5.50 10.00
CA TRP A 227 -0.07 5.90 8.79
C TRP A 227 -0.38 7.34 8.36
N ARG A 228 0.67 8.03 7.91
CA ARG A 228 0.59 9.36 7.35
C ARG A 228 1.37 9.42 6.04
N PRO A 229 0.93 10.23 5.06
CA PRO A 229 1.73 10.51 3.87
C PRO A 229 3.13 11.00 4.25
N TYR A 230 4.15 10.47 3.58
CA TYR A 230 5.56 10.81 3.80
C TYR A 230 6.06 10.52 5.22
N PRO A 231 5.95 9.27 5.71
CA PRO A 231 6.26 8.92 7.09
C PRO A 231 7.75 9.14 7.44
N ASP A 232 8.67 8.92 6.50
CA ASP A 232 10.10 9.14 6.72
C ASP A 232 10.47 10.63 6.81
N ASP A 233 9.73 11.52 6.11
CA ASP A 233 9.92 12.98 6.21
C ASP A 233 9.50 13.49 7.61
N ALA A 234 8.46 12.89 8.19
CA ALA A 234 8.00 13.21 9.53
C ALA A 234 8.99 12.73 10.61
N ALA A 235 9.59 11.55 10.43
CA ALA A 235 10.62 11.03 11.34
C ALA A 235 11.89 11.89 11.36
N THR A 236 12.21 12.52 10.23
CA THR A 236 13.38 13.42 10.08
C THR A 236 13.15 14.79 10.76
N ARG A 237 11.89 15.18 11.03
CA ARG A 237 11.54 16.34 11.88
C ARG A 237 11.60 15.99 13.37
N THR A 238 12.75 15.52 13.84
CA THR A 238 13.07 15.58 15.27
C THR A 238 13.21 17.06 15.66
N PRO A 239 12.69 17.55 16.82
CA PRO A 239 12.92 18.92 17.23
C PRO A 239 14.43 19.20 17.29
N PRO A 240 14.89 20.45 17.06
CA PRO A 240 16.30 20.76 17.16
C PRO A 240 16.78 20.26 18.53
N VAL A 241 17.82 19.44 18.53
CA VAL A 241 18.57 19.13 19.74
C VAL A 241 18.91 20.48 20.36
N THR A 242 18.24 20.81 21.46
CA THR A 242 18.66 21.90 22.32
C THR A 242 20.07 21.53 22.73
N SER A 243 21.06 22.23 22.16
CA SER A 243 22.43 22.14 22.61
C SER A 243 22.41 22.29 24.13
N PRO A 244 23.01 21.37 24.91
CA PRO A 244 23.08 21.57 26.35
C PRO A 244 23.72 22.93 26.59
N ALA A 245 23.12 23.68 27.52
CA ALA A 245 23.47 25.05 27.81
C ALA A 245 24.99 25.25 27.79
N SER A 246 25.43 26.18 26.93
CA SER A 246 26.78 26.74 26.96
C SER A 246 27.22 26.92 28.41
N CYS A 247 28.25 26.21 28.84
CA CYS A 247 28.96 26.53 30.08
C CYS A 247 29.49 27.96 29.95
N ALA A 248 28.74 28.93 30.47
CA ALA A 248 29.24 30.28 30.63
C ALA A 248 30.42 30.21 31.59
N VAL A 249 31.63 30.41 31.07
CA VAL A 249 32.84 30.56 31.89
C VAL A 249 32.65 31.82 32.75
N GLN A 250 32.47 31.62 34.05
CA GLN A 250 32.36 32.72 35.00
C GLN A 250 33.76 33.24 35.32
N TRP A 251 34.02 34.50 34.94
CA TRP A 251 35.25 35.24 35.23
C TRP A 251 35.04 36.13 36.46
N PRO A 252 36.07 36.36 37.30
CA PRO A 252 37.46 35.88 37.20
C PRO A 252 37.69 34.49 37.81
N PRO A 253 38.73 33.75 37.35
CA PRO A 253 39.07 32.46 37.92
C PRO A 253 39.52 32.59 39.37
N ARG A 254 39.08 31.66 40.23
CA ARG A 254 39.62 31.51 41.59
C ARG A 254 41.14 31.31 41.51
N PRO A 255 41.95 32.03 42.30
CA PRO A 255 43.39 31.78 42.35
C PRO A 255 43.63 30.35 42.84
N LEU A 256 44.36 29.56 42.06
CA LEU A 256 44.85 28.25 42.46
C LEU A 256 45.93 28.48 43.52
N SER A 257 45.65 28.05 44.76
CA SER A 257 46.67 27.96 45.80
C SER A 257 47.71 26.93 45.37
N LEU A 258 48.92 27.38 45.05
CA LEU A 258 50.04 26.50 44.75
C LEU A 258 50.41 25.73 46.03
N SER A 259 50.31 24.40 45.97
CA SER A 259 50.85 23.52 47.00
C SER A 259 52.36 23.74 47.13
N VAL A 260 52.86 23.66 48.36
CA VAL A 260 54.27 23.80 48.73
C VAL A 260 55.14 22.81 47.92
N PRO A 261 56.29 23.22 47.37
CA PRO A 261 57.13 22.30 46.61
C PRO A 261 57.69 21.18 47.50
N PHE A 262 57.44 19.93 47.08
CA PHE A 262 58.00 18.74 47.70
C PHE A 262 59.52 18.69 47.49
N THR A 263 60.30 18.52 48.56
CA THR A 263 61.77 18.62 48.55
C THR A 263 62.50 17.30 48.36
N ARG A 264 61.81 16.17 48.07
CA ARG A 264 62.44 14.89 47.70
C ARG A 264 61.50 13.97 46.91
N ALA A 265 62.09 13.12 46.06
CA ALA A 265 61.41 12.31 45.05
C ALA A 265 60.74 11.01 45.55
N ASP A 266 60.83 10.68 46.84
CA ASP A 266 60.29 9.43 47.39
C ASP A 266 59.24 9.68 48.47
N GLU A 267 58.06 10.16 48.08
CA GLU A 267 56.87 10.10 48.95
C GLU A 267 55.58 9.90 48.14
N ALA A 268 55.66 9.10 47.08
CA ALA A 268 54.50 8.64 46.31
C ALA A 268 53.93 7.33 46.89
N ALA A 269 53.58 7.30 48.18
CA ALA A 269 52.73 6.25 48.76
C ALA A 269 52.40 6.56 50.22
N ARG A 270 51.36 7.37 50.45
CA ARG A 270 50.46 7.23 51.61
C ARG A 270 49.23 8.13 51.39
N THR A 271 48.10 7.60 51.85
CA THR A 271 46.75 8.20 51.93
C THR A 271 45.91 8.29 50.63
N ARG A 272 45.38 7.12 50.23
CA ARG A 272 43.92 6.95 50.04
C ARG A 272 43.21 7.44 51.31
N THR A 273 42.11 8.19 51.18
CA THR A 273 40.73 7.88 51.67
C THR A 273 39.91 9.16 51.90
N ALA A 274 38.67 9.11 51.41
CA ALA A 274 37.51 9.93 51.76
C ALA A 274 37.47 11.37 51.22
N GLY A 275 36.41 11.64 50.45
CA GLY A 275 36.03 12.93 49.89
C GLY A 275 35.29 12.77 48.58
#